data_AF-A0A4R2TFH7-F1
#
_entry.id   AF-A0A4R2TFH7-F1
#
_cell.length_a   1.000
_cell.length_b   1.000
_cell.length_c   1.000
_cell.angle_alpha   90.00
_cell.angle_beta   90.00
_cell.angle_gamma   90.00
#
_symmetry.space_group_name_H-M   'P 1'
#
loop_
_entity.id
_entity.type
_entity.pdbx_description
1 polymer ?
#
loop_
_entity_poly.entity_id
_entity_poly.type
_entity_poly.pdbx_seq_one_letter_code
_entity_poly.pdbx_strand_id
1 'polypeptide(L)'
;MGGMIGATSGKFVLMAATLLFHGRVDNAPTTIAIVPGAPHSAIGTRLADRLAHRDRVKIGIRAEYLYAPIAAVESAPADGADLRIGQDILDAHPIEIDFPHHELRLLLPGEAARAERGMTAIPVTHQADGTMTVPLTLDAAPPTAAVLDLAHATVVTAPTVASAVALGHSILKNPMVVHGASPTVGLSAFEDMRVIFDLGHDRIWIAM
;
A
#
# COMPACT_ATOMS: atom_id res chain seq x y z
N MET A 1 -8.66 22.22 -26.97
CA MET A 1 -7.44 21.97 -26.17
C MET A 1 -7.70 20.77 -25.27
N GLY A 2 -7.37 19.56 -25.72
CA GLY A 2 -7.51 18.34 -24.93
C GLY A 2 -6.18 18.03 -24.26
N GLY A 3 -6.05 18.37 -22.98
CA GLY A 3 -4.91 17.91 -22.18
C GLY A 3 -5.13 16.44 -21.84
N MET A 4 -4.37 15.55 -22.47
CA MET A 4 -4.19 14.20 -21.94
C MET A 4 -3.41 14.35 -20.62
N ILE A 5 -4.11 14.27 -19.50
CA ILE A 5 -3.49 13.99 -18.20
C ILE A 5 -3.04 12.53 -18.29
N GLY A 6 -1.82 12.32 -18.76
CA GLY A 6 -1.17 11.03 -18.74
C GLY A 6 -0.84 10.69 -17.29
N ALA A 7 -1.37 9.58 -16.80
CA ALA A 7 -0.98 9.02 -15.51
C ALA A 7 0.55 8.83 -15.50
N THR A 8 1.25 9.50 -14.58
CA THR A 8 2.70 9.35 -14.43
C THR A 8 3.01 8.37 -13.31
N SER A 9 3.60 7.23 -13.64
CA SER A 9 3.96 6.17 -12.68
C SER A 9 5.47 6.15 -12.33
N GLY A 10 5.77 5.99 -11.05
CA GLY A 10 7.09 5.63 -10.51
C GLY A 10 7.35 4.13 -10.62
N LYS A 11 8.62 3.70 -10.55
CA LYS A 11 8.98 2.28 -10.48
C LYS A 11 9.39 1.90 -9.06
N PHE A 12 9.06 0.69 -8.61
CA PHE A 12 9.43 0.20 -7.29
C PHE A 12 10.07 -1.20 -7.31
N VAL A 13 10.66 -1.58 -6.19
CA VAL A 13 11.12 -2.95 -5.88
C VAL A 13 10.47 -3.39 -4.56
N LEU A 14 9.95 -4.62 -4.51
CA LEU A 14 9.41 -5.22 -3.29
C LEU A 14 10.54 -5.89 -2.50
N MET A 15 10.83 -5.41 -1.28
CA MET A 15 11.78 -6.04 -0.35
C MET A 15 11.11 -6.33 1.00
N ALA A 16 10.94 -7.62 1.32
CA ALA A 16 10.36 -8.18 2.55
C ALA A 16 8.92 -7.80 2.92
N ALA A 17 8.42 -6.64 2.48
CA ALA A 17 7.07 -6.04 2.58
C ALA A 17 7.07 -4.57 2.13
N THR A 18 8.26 -4.01 1.95
CA THR A 18 8.45 -2.61 1.67
C THR A 18 8.48 -2.39 0.17
N LEU A 19 7.65 -1.45 -0.30
CA LEU A 19 7.69 -0.97 -1.67
C LEU A 19 8.68 0.17 -1.74
N LEU A 20 9.90 -0.13 -2.19
CA LEU A 20 10.98 0.85 -2.31
C LEU A 20 10.93 1.50 -3.68
N PHE A 21 10.90 2.83 -3.70
CA PHE A 21 10.98 3.59 -4.94
C PHE A 21 11.87 4.82 -4.78
N HIS A 22 12.35 5.30 -5.93
CA HIS A 22 13.07 6.57 -5.98
C HIS A 22 12.09 7.71 -6.22
N GLY A 23 11.95 8.57 -5.20
CA GLY A 23 11.14 9.77 -5.25
C GLY A 23 11.96 11.01 -4.97
N ARG A 24 11.27 12.06 -4.52
CA ARG A 24 11.88 13.31 -4.10
C ARG A 24 11.34 13.73 -2.75
N VAL A 25 12.19 14.26 -1.89
CA VAL A 25 11.79 14.95 -0.67
C VAL A 25 12.37 16.36 -0.72
N ASP A 26 11.53 17.39 -0.63
CA ASP A 26 11.91 18.80 -0.82
C ASP A 26 12.73 19.02 -2.13
N ASN A 27 12.32 18.32 -3.19
CA ASN A 27 12.96 18.27 -4.50
C ASN A 27 14.33 17.54 -4.56
N ALA A 28 14.85 17.03 -3.45
CA ALA A 28 16.06 16.22 -3.43
C ALA A 28 15.75 14.73 -3.71
N PRO A 29 16.52 14.04 -4.57
CA PRO A 29 16.38 12.59 -4.76
C PRO A 29 16.46 11.83 -3.44
N THR A 30 15.50 10.96 -3.19
CA THR A 30 15.35 10.25 -1.92
C THR A 30 14.80 8.86 -2.16
N THR A 31 15.33 7.85 -1.46
CA THR A 31 14.74 6.50 -1.47
C THR A 31 13.60 6.47 -0.46
N ILE A 32 12.41 6.10 -0.93
CA ILE A 32 11.17 6.12 -0.16
C ILE A 32 10.62 4.71 -0.08
N ALA A 33 10.19 4.32 1.11
CA ALA A 33 9.50 3.10 1.42
C ALA A 33 8.01 3.40 1.61
N ILE A 34 7.12 2.67 0.92
CA ILE A 34 5.73 2.56 1.35
C ILE A 34 5.59 1.28 2.16
N VAL A 35 5.12 1.45 3.40
CA VAL A 35 4.94 0.39 4.38
C VAL A 35 3.53 0.52 4.92
N PRO A 36 2.51 -0.03 4.23
CA PRO A 36 1.12 0.19 4.63
C PRO A 36 0.77 -0.44 5.99
N GLY A 37 1.59 -1.36 6.49
CA GLY A 37 1.47 -1.90 7.86
C GLY A 37 2.04 -0.98 8.96
N ALA A 38 2.77 0.08 8.62
CA ALA A 38 3.31 1.00 9.62
C ALA A 38 2.26 2.07 9.97
N PRO A 39 1.94 2.31 11.26
CA PRO A 39 0.90 3.26 11.65
C PRO A 39 1.28 4.71 11.33
N HIS A 40 2.59 5.01 11.35
CA HIS A 40 3.10 6.37 11.19
C HIS A 40 4.26 6.45 10.21
N SER A 41 4.29 7.55 9.47
CA SER A 41 5.36 7.93 8.57
C SER A 41 6.54 8.51 9.36
N ALA A 42 7.75 8.16 8.93
CA ALA A 42 8.98 8.55 9.60
C ALA A 42 10.08 8.86 8.60
N ILE A 43 10.94 9.82 8.95
CA ILE A 43 12.14 10.16 8.17
C ILE A 43 13.42 9.75 8.91
N GLY A 44 14.44 9.43 8.13
CA GLY A 44 15.79 9.17 8.64
C GLY A 44 16.40 10.43 9.23
N THR A 45 17.20 10.30 10.29
CA THR A 45 17.94 11.42 10.92
C THR A 45 18.70 12.27 9.91
N ARG A 46 19.42 11.63 8.96
CA ARG A 46 20.16 12.32 7.89
C ARG A 46 19.26 13.15 6.97
N LEU A 47 18.06 12.68 6.68
CA LEU A 47 17.09 13.43 5.89
C LEU A 47 16.54 14.59 6.72
N ALA A 48 16.15 14.32 7.98
CA ALA A 48 15.62 15.32 8.91
C ALA A 48 16.57 16.51 9.15
N ASP A 49 17.88 16.28 9.17
CA ASP A 49 18.89 17.33 9.36
C ASP A 49 19.03 18.25 8.14
N ARG A 50 18.60 17.82 6.95
CA ARG A 50 18.62 18.62 5.72
C ARG A 50 17.33 19.39 5.50
N LEU A 51 16.23 19.01 6.14
CA LEU A 51 14.93 19.65 5.94
C LEU A 51 14.85 20.97 6.69
N ALA A 52 14.56 22.04 5.95
CA ALA A 52 14.39 23.37 6.53
C ALA A 52 13.09 23.50 7.34
N HIS A 53 12.04 22.75 6.98
CA HIS A 53 10.73 22.77 7.63
C HIS A 53 10.26 21.33 7.86
N ARG A 54 10.11 20.95 9.13
CA ARG A 54 9.76 19.57 9.51
C ARG A 54 8.26 19.32 9.63
N ASP A 55 7.48 20.39 9.78
CA ASP A 55 6.05 20.29 10.08
C ASP A 55 5.25 19.69 8.91
N ARG A 56 5.66 19.98 7.67
CA ARG A 56 5.14 19.34 6.46
C ARG A 56 6.24 19.19 5.43
N VAL A 57 6.40 17.98 4.93
CA VAL A 57 7.45 17.61 3.99
C VAL A 57 6.85 17.46 2.59
N LYS A 58 7.51 18.04 1.58
CA LYS A 58 7.11 17.86 0.18
C LYS A 58 7.62 16.52 -0.32
N ILE A 59 6.72 15.57 -0.56
CA ILE A 59 7.04 14.23 -1.07
C ILE A 59 6.61 14.15 -2.52
N GLY A 60 7.57 13.92 -3.42
CA GLY A 60 7.36 13.83 -4.85
C GLY A 60 7.47 12.41 -5.38
N ILE A 61 6.49 11.99 -6.18
CA ILE A 61 6.50 10.74 -6.94
C ILE A 61 6.37 11.13 -8.41
N ARG A 62 7.46 10.97 -9.19
CA ARG A 62 7.57 11.50 -10.56
C ARG A 62 7.22 13.00 -10.63
N ALA A 63 6.23 13.38 -11.44
CA ALA A 63 5.79 14.76 -11.63
C ALA A 63 4.89 15.24 -10.47
N GLU A 64 4.26 14.30 -9.77
CA GLU A 64 3.31 14.59 -8.70
C GLU A 64 4.00 14.80 -7.36
N TYR A 65 3.32 15.53 -6.49
CA TYR A 65 3.77 15.71 -5.11
C TYR A 65 2.59 15.87 -4.15
N LEU A 66 2.83 15.49 -2.91
CA LEU A 66 1.98 15.78 -1.77
C LEU A 66 2.78 16.51 -0.69
N TYR A 67 2.06 17.17 0.21
CA TYR A 67 2.62 17.72 1.43
C TYR A 67 2.01 16.99 2.61
N ALA A 68 2.83 16.23 3.34
CA ALA A 68 2.38 15.47 4.50
C ALA A 68 3.14 15.87 5.77
N PRO A 69 2.48 15.88 6.94
CA PRO A 69 3.20 15.88 8.20
C PRO A 69 4.01 14.58 8.34
N ILE A 70 5.14 14.66 9.04
CA ILE A 70 5.93 13.48 9.41
C ILE A 70 5.88 13.34 10.92
N ALA A 71 5.39 12.19 11.39
CA ALA A 71 5.16 11.96 12.81
C ALA A 71 6.45 11.72 13.60
N ALA A 72 7.48 11.15 12.98
CA ALA A 72 8.70 10.74 13.68
C ALA A 72 9.99 10.93 12.87
N VAL A 73 11.09 11.08 13.62
CA VAL A 73 12.45 10.96 13.10
C VAL A 73 13.07 9.70 13.70
N GLU A 74 13.51 8.79 12.84
CA GLU A 74 14.08 7.49 13.21
C GLU A 74 15.50 7.37 12.65
N SER A 75 16.36 6.55 13.26
CA SER A 75 17.70 6.29 12.72
C SER A 75 17.65 5.50 11.41
N ALA A 76 16.67 4.60 11.29
CA ALA A 76 16.40 3.78 10.12
C ALA A 76 14.87 3.60 10.00
N PRO A 77 14.16 4.48 9.27
CA PRO A 77 12.70 4.43 9.20
C PRO A 77 12.18 3.20 8.45
N ALA A 78 12.95 2.70 7.47
CA ALA A 78 12.73 1.41 6.82
C ALA A 78 14.04 0.95 6.18
N ASP A 79 14.19 -0.36 5.98
CA ASP A 79 15.41 -0.93 5.40
C ASP A 79 15.68 -0.35 4.00
N GLY A 80 16.81 0.34 3.87
CA GLY A 80 17.25 0.95 2.61
C GLY A 80 16.51 2.23 2.20
N ALA A 81 15.64 2.80 3.05
CA ALA A 81 14.92 4.04 2.76
C ALA A 81 15.24 5.16 3.75
N ASP A 82 15.21 6.39 3.24
CA ASP A 82 15.37 7.61 4.03
C ASP A 82 14.02 8.16 4.53
N LEU A 83 12.91 7.67 3.96
CA LEU A 83 11.54 8.02 4.34
C LEU A 83 10.67 6.75 4.29
N ARG A 84 9.91 6.50 5.35
CA ARG A 84 8.79 5.54 5.40
C ARG A 84 7.47 6.31 5.30
N ILE A 85 6.62 5.92 4.36
CA ILE A 85 5.22 6.31 4.23
C ILE A 85 4.38 5.21 4.87
N GLY A 86 3.70 5.55 5.97
CA GLY A 86 2.77 4.69 6.72
C GLY A 86 1.31 5.10 6.54
N GLN A 87 0.44 4.50 7.37
CA GLN A 87 -1.01 4.67 7.33
C GLN A 87 -1.45 6.12 7.45
N ASP A 88 -0.85 6.89 8.36
CA ASP A 88 -1.12 8.33 8.52
C ASP A 88 -1.11 9.14 7.20
N ILE A 89 -0.21 8.82 6.26
CA ILE A 89 -0.17 9.44 4.95
C ILE A 89 -1.10 8.73 3.96
N LEU A 90 -1.13 7.39 3.97
CA LEU A 90 -1.95 6.58 3.06
C LEU A 90 -3.46 6.81 3.26
N ASP A 91 -3.89 7.06 4.50
CA ASP A 91 -5.28 7.37 4.85
C ASP A 91 -5.75 8.67 4.19
N ALA A 92 -4.85 9.64 4.05
CA ALA A 92 -5.14 10.92 3.43
C ALA A 92 -4.87 10.93 1.91
N HIS A 93 -4.03 10.02 1.42
CA HIS A 93 -3.55 10.00 0.04
C HIS A 93 -3.49 8.57 -0.50
N PRO A 94 -4.55 8.11 -1.19
CA PRO A 94 -4.55 6.80 -1.81
C PRO A 94 -3.41 6.65 -2.81
N ILE A 95 -2.72 5.52 -2.75
CA ILE A 95 -1.65 5.16 -3.67
C ILE A 95 -2.09 3.96 -4.49
N GLU A 96 -1.97 4.10 -5.81
CA GLU A 96 -2.14 3.01 -6.76
C GLU A 96 -0.80 2.30 -6.97
N ILE A 97 -0.82 0.98 -6.86
CA ILE A 97 0.31 0.09 -7.12
C ILE A 97 -0.13 -0.92 -8.16
N ASP A 98 0.58 -0.94 -9.28
CA ASP A 98 0.46 -1.97 -10.30
C ASP A 98 1.62 -2.96 -10.09
N PHE A 99 1.34 -4.05 -9.37
CA PHE A 99 2.35 -5.05 -9.06
C PHE A 99 2.92 -5.73 -10.31
N PRO A 100 2.11 -6.17 -11.29
CA PRO A 100 2.62 -6.76 -12.53
C PRO A 100 3.63 -5.87 -13.26
N HIS A 101 3.37 -4.57 -13.33
CA HIS A 101 4.24 -3.63 -14.05
C HIS A 101 5.30 -2.97 -13.16
N HIS A 102 5.31 -3.26 -11.85
CA HIS A 102 6.16 -2.62 -10.85
C HIS A 102 6.03 -1.10 -10.86
N GLU A 103 4.80 -0.62 -11.04
CA GLU A 103 4.48 0.79 -11.16
C GLU A 103 3.72 1.32 -9.94
N LEU A 104 4.00 2.56 -9.57
CA LEU A 104 3.39 3.22 -8.43
C LEU A 104 2.95 4.63 -8.79
N ARG A 105 1.73 5.01 -8.42
CA ARG A 105 1.19 6.32 -8.72
C ARG A 105 0.49 6.90 -7.50
N LEU A 106 0.83 8.16 -7.21
CA LEU A 106 0.05 8.96 -6.29
C LEU A 106 -1.27 9.36 -6.96
N LEU A 107 -2.41 9.09 -6.32
CA LEU A 107 -3.70 9.52 -6.85
C LEU A 107 -4.02 10.91 -6.31
N LEU A 108 -4.11 11.90 -7.19
CA LEU A 108 -4.53 13.24 -6.81
C LEU A 108 -6.04 13.28 -6.49
N PRO A 109 -6.49 14.27 -5.68
CA PRO A 109 -7.91 14.52 -5.49
C PRO A 109 -8.65 14.68 -6.83
N GLY A 110 -9.66 13.84 -7.06
CA GLY A 110 -10.43 13.79 -8.32
C GLY A 110 -9.96 12.74 -9.33
N GLU A 111 -8.75 12.19 -9.19
CA GLU A 111 -8.29 11.05 -9.99
C GLU A 111 -8.74 9.71 -9.42
N ALA A 112 -8.93 9.62 -8.10
CA ALA A 112 -9.29 8.41 -7.39
C ALA A 112 -10.55 7.74 -8.00
N ALA A 113 -11.66 8.47 -8.11
CA ALA A 113 -12.90 7.95 -8.71
C ALA A 113 -12.74 7.46 -10.17
N ARG A 114 -11.75 7.99 -10.91
CA ARG A 114 -11.43 7.50 -12.26
C ARG A 114 -10.57 6.25 -12.22
N ALA A 115 -9.59 6.19 -11.32
CA ALA A 115 -8.71 5.05 -11.13
C ALA A 115 -9.49 3.82 -10.63
N GLU A 116 -10.44 4.04 -9.73
CA GLU A 116 -11.35 3.03 -9.17
C GLU A 116 -12.32 2.42 -10.22
N ARG A 117 -12.51 3.09 -11.36
CA ARG A 117 -13.47 2.63 -12.38
C ARG A 117 -13.04 1.28 -12.94
N GLY A 118 -13.87 0.26 -12.71
CA GLY A 118 -13.60 -1.11 -13.13
C GLY A 118 -12.78 -1.92 -12.13
N MET A 119 -12.49 -1.35 -10.95
CA MET A 119 -11.94 -2.07 -9.81
C MET A 119 -13.06 -2.59 -8.91
N THR A 120 -12.78 -3.63 -8.15
CA THR A 120 -13.69 -4.13 -7.11
C THR A 120 -13.20 -3.67 -5.75
N ALA A 121 -14.10 -3.10 -4.94
CA ALA A 121 -13.80 -2.74 -3.56
C ALA A 121 -13.83 -3.99 -2.66
N ILE A 122 -12.76 -4.18 -1.90
CA ILE A 122 -12.69 -5.09 -0.77
C ILE A 122 -12.85 -4.23 0.49
N PRO A 123 -13.88 -4.47 1.32
CA PRO A 123 -14.01 -3.74 2.57
C PRO A 123 -12.87 -4.14 3.53
N VAL A 124 -12.27 -3.13 4.16
CA VAL A 124 -11.32 -3.28 5.25
C VAL A 124 -12.06 -2.94 6.55
N THR A 125 -11.75 -3.66 7.63
CA THR A 125 -12.29 -3.36 8.96
C THR A 125 -11.13 -3.10 9.90
N HIS A 126 -11.05 -1.89 10.45
CA HIS A 126 -10.11 -1.54 11.51
C HIS A 126 -10.58 -2.14 12.83
N GLN A 127 -9.67 -2.82 13.52
CA GLN A 127 -9.90 -3.41 14.83
C GLN A 127 -9.39 -2.47 15.93
N ALA A 128 -9.89 -2.65 17.15
CA ALA A 128 -9.53 -1.82 18.29
C ALA A 128 -8.04 -1.92 18.68
N ASP A 129 -7.37 -3.00 18.29
CA ASP A 129 -5.93 -3.22 18.51
C ASP A 129 -5.05 -2.61 17.41
N GLY A 130 -5.64 -1.90 16.44
CA GLY A 130 -4.94 -1.30 15.31
C GLY A 130 -4.70 -2.26 14.14
N THR A 131 -5.09 -3.53 14.25
CA THR A 131 -5.05 -4.45 13.12
C THR A 131 -6.15 -4.13 12.11
N MET A 132 -5.94 -4.55 10.87
CA MET A 132 -6.94 -4.47 9.81
C MET A 132 -7.34 -5.87 9.40
N THR A 133 -8.61 -6.06 9.07
CA THR A 133 -9.10 -7.35 8.56
C THR A 133 -9.86 -7.17 7.25
N VAL A 134 -9.80 -8.18 6.38
CA VAL A 134 -10.57 -8.27 5.14
C VAL A 134 -11.38 -9.57 5.10
N PRO A 135 -12.54 -9.62 4.41
CA PRO A 135 -13.26 -10.86 4.22
C PRO A 135 -12.47 -11.80 3.30
N LEU A 136 -12.16 -13.00 3.78
CA LEU A 136 -11.48 -14.06 3.05
C LEU A 136 -12.40 -15.26 2.90
N THR A 137 -12.57 -15.72 1.68
CA THR A 137 -13.28 -16.96 1.35
C THR A 137 -12.28 -17.96 0.79
N LEU A 138 -12.29 -19.17 1.35
CA LEU A 138 -11.47 -20.29 0.91
C LEU A 138 -12.38 -21.37 0.31
N ASP A 139 -12.17 -21.71 -0.95
CA ASP A 139 -13.05 -22.59 -1.74
C ASP A 139 -14.53 -22.19 -1.62
N ALA A 140 -15.39 -23.11 -1.17
CA ALA A 140 -16.82 -22.89 -0.98
C ALA A 140 -17.21 -22.62 0.49
N ALA A 141 -16.24 -22.37 1.37
CA ALA A 141 -16.49 -22.07 2.77
C ALA A 141 -17.17 -20.70 2.93
N PRO A 142 -17.89 -20.44 4.04
CA PRO A 142 -18.35 -19.10 4.37
C PRO A 142 -17.17 -18.11 4.50
N PRO A 143 -17.36 -16.82 4.15
CA PRO A 143 -16.34 -15.80 4.36
C PRO A 143 -15.94 -15.70 5.84
N THR A 144 -14.65 -15.56 6.10
CA THR A 144 -14.06 -15.36 7.42
C THR A 144 -13.23 -14.08 7.45
N ALA A 145 -13.06 -13.47 8.61
CA ALA A 145 -12.15 -12.33 8.72
C ALA A 145 -10.70 -12.83 8.69
N ALA A 146 -9.91 -12.31 7.76
CA ALA A 146 -8.46 -12.52 7.70
C ALA A 146 -7.73 -11.25 8.08
N VAL A 147 -6.63 -11.38 8.83
CA VAL A 147 -5.75 -10.25 9.12
C VAL A 147 -5.13 -9.77 7.81
N LEU A 148 -5.20 -8.48 7.56
CA LEU A 148 -4.55 -7.83 6.43
C LEU A 148 -3.15 -7.40 6.86
N ASP A 149 -2.16 -8.21 6.53
CA ASP A 149 -0.77 -8.02 6.94
C ASP A 149 0.04 -7.31 5.86
N LEU A 150 -0.07 -5.99 5.83
CA LEU A 150 0.71 -5.17 4.90
C LEU A 150 2.12 -4.85 5.42
N ALA A 151 2.52 -5.44 6.55
CA ALA A 151 3.87 -5.32 7.12
C ALA A 151 4.79 -6.46 6.65
N HIS A 152 4.24 -7.52 6.05
CA HIS A 152 4.99 -8.67 5.54
C HIS A 152 4.64 -8.98 4.07
N ALA A 153 5.65 -9.28 3.25
CA ALA A 153 5.51 -9.79 1.87
C ALA A 153 5.21 -11.30 1.90
N THR A 154 4.11 -11.65 2.57
CA THR A 154 3.58 -13.02 2.57
C THR A 154 2.40 -13.11 1.63
N VAL A 155 2.07 -14.32 1.21
CA VAL A 155 0.85 -14.62 0.47
C VAL A 155 -0.32 -14.81 1.44
N VAL A 156 -1.35 -15.54 1.02
CA VAL A 156 -2.45 -15.95 1.88
C VAL A 156 -1.97 -17.06 2.80
N THR A 157 -2.13 -16.88 4.10
CA THR A 157 -1.92 -17.91 5.13
C THR A 157 -3.27 -18.35 5.67
N ALA A 158 -3.50 -19.65 5.83
CA ALA A 158 -4.78 -20.18 6.31
C ALA A 158 -4.62 -21.53 7.03
N PRO A 159 -5.57 -21.90 7.92
CA PRO A 159 -5.55 -23.19 8.64
C PRO A 159 -5.80 -24.39 7.72
N THR A 160 -6.30 -24.15 6.52
CA THR A 160 -6.56 -25.17 5.50
C THR A 160 -5.97 -24.74 4.18
N VAL A 161 -5.43 -25.70 3.42
CA VAL A 161 -5.08 -25.47 2.02
C VAL A 161 -6.37 -25.29 1.22
N ALA A 162 -6.38 -24.35 0.28
CA ALA A 162 -7.51 -24.07 -0.58
C ALA A 162 -7.07 -23.96 -2.04
N SER A 163 -7.96 -24.28 -2.96
CA SER A 163 -7.72 -24.21 -4.41
C SER A 163 -8.25 -22.91 -5.03
N ALA A 164 -9.27 -22.32 -4.41
CA ALA A 164 -9.81 -21.02 -4.77
C ALA A 164 -9.77 -20.11 -3.55
N VAL A 165 -9.40 -18.84 -3.78
CA VAL A 165 -9.38 -17.81 -2.76
C VAL A 165 -10.12 -16.60 -3.29
N ALA A 166 -11.00 -16.03 -2.48
CA ALA A 166 -11.59 -14.73 -2.76
C ALA A 166 -11.38 -13.75 -1.60
N LEU A 167 -11.10 -12.50 -1.94
CA LEU A 167 -11.10 -11.37 -1.02
C LEU A 167 -12.37 -10.55 -1.28
N GLY A 168 -13.27 -10.49 -0.30
CA GLY A 168 -14.62 -9.97 -0.49
C GLY A 168 -15.33 -10.71 -1.62
N HIS A 169 -15.64 -9.98 -2.70
CA HIS A 169 -16.30 -10.52 -3.90
C HIS A 169 -15.35 -10.82 -5.07
N SER A 170 -14.05 -10.68 -4.86
CA SER A 170 -13.05 -10.84 -5.91
C SER A 170 -12.27 -12.14 -5.75
N ILE A 171 -12.35 -13.01 -6.75
CA ILE A 171 -11.61 -14.27 -6.79
C ILE A 171 -10.18 -13.99 -7.26
N LEU A 172 -9.18 -14.28 -6.43
CA LEU A 172 -7.78 -14.07 -6.78
C LEU A 172 -7.35 -15.00 -7.92
N LYS A 173 -6.53 -14.49 -8.84
CA LYS A 173 -5.87 -15.29 -9.88
C LYS A 173 -4.67 -16.01 -9.25
N ASN A 174 -4.51 -17.29 -9.55
CA ASN A 174 -3.39 -18.13 -9.10
C ASN A 174 -3.06 -18.01 -7.60
N PRO A 175 -4.02 -18.15 -6.68
CA PRO A 175 -3.76 -17.90 -5.28
C PRO A 175 -2.76 -18.92 -4.72
N MET A 176 -1.69 -18.43 -4.10
CA MET A 176 -0.82 -19.25 -3.27
C MET A 176 -1.31 -19.19 -1.82
N VAL A 177 -1.68 -20.35 -1.27
CA VAL A 177 -2.11 -20.51 0.12
C VAL A 177 -1.08 -21.33 0.88
N VAL A 178 -0.52 -20.75 1.94
CA VAL A 178 0.39 -21.42 2.86
C VAL A 178 -0.36 -21.81 4.13
N HIS A 179 -0.06 -22.99 4.67
CA HIS A 179 -0.67 -23.45 5.91
C HIS A 179 -0.15 -22.63 7.11
N GLY A 180 -1.07 -22.10 7.92
CA GLY A 180 -0.74 -21.41 9.18
C GLY A 180 -1.94 -21.35 10.12
N ALA A 181 -1.70 -20.94 11.36
CA ALA A 181 -2.72 -21.05 12.42
C ALA A 181 -3.94 -20.13 12.21
N SER A 182 -3.73 -18.95 11.63
CA SER A 182 -4.74 -17.92 11.48
C SER A 182 -4.82 -17.44 10.02
N PRO A 183 -6.02 -17.08 9.53
CA PRO A 183 -6.18 -16.51 8.21
C PRO A 183 -5.50 -15.14 8.14
N THR A 184 -4.58 -14.97 7.20
CA THR A 184 -3.82 -13.73 6.99
C THR A 184 -3.61 -13.51 5.49
N VAL A 185 -3.70 -12.27 5.04
CA VAL A 185 -3.49 -11.86 3.65
C VAL A 185 -2.34 -10.86 3.66
N GLY A 186 -1.18 -11.31 3.20
CA GLY A 186 0.00 -10.43 3.10
C GLY A 186 0.07 -9.67 1.77
N LEU A 187 1.07 -8.81 1.65
CA LEU A 187 1.24 -7.96 0.46
C LEU A 187 1.45 -8.75 -0.84
N SER A 188 2.09 -9.92 -0.78
CA SER A 188 2.33 -10.76 -1.96
C SER A 188 1.08 -11.46 -2.48
N ALA A 189 -0.03 -11.47 -1.73
CA ALA A 189 -1.32 -11.96 -2.25
C ALA A 189 -1.86 -11.12 -3.42
N PHE A 190 -1.29 -9.93 -3.66
CA PHE A 190 -1.67 -9.00 -4.70
C PHE A 190 -0.67 -8.91 -5.86
N GLU A 191 0.33 -9.79 -5.93
CA GLU A 191 1.45 -9.67 -6.88
C GLU A 191 1.02 -9.66 -8.36
N ASP A 192 -0.11 -10.28 -8.68
CA ASP A 192 -0.69 -10.33 -10.03
C ASP A 192 -1.76 -9.24 -10.28
N MET A 193 -1.88 -8.25 -9.40
CA MET A 193 -3.01 -7.30 -9.39
C MET A 193 -2.57 -5.86 -9.38
N ARG A 194 -3.48 -5.00 -9.83
CA ARG A 194 -3.41 -3.57 -9.56
C ARG A 194 -4.24 -3.25 -8.33
N VAL A 195 -3.65 -2.56 -7.36
CA VAL A 195 -4.21 -2.29 -6.04
C VAL A 195 -4.22 -0.80 -5.76
N ILE A 196 -5.31 -0.27 -5.20
CA ILE A 196 -5.32 1.04 -4.54
C ILE A 196 -5.57 0.81 -3.05
N PHE A 197 -4.62 1.24 -2.22
CA PHE A 197 -4.82 1.27 -0.77
C PHE A 197 -5.53 2.57 -0.41
N ASP A 198 -6.83 2.48 -0.14
CA ASP A 198 -7.71 3.58 0.22
C ASP A 198 -8.19 3.39 1.68
N LEU A 199 -7.21 3.26 2.56
CA LEU A 199 -7.40 2.82 3.95
C LEU A 199 -8.21 3.84 4.76
N GLY A 200 -8.09 5.13 4.46
CA GLY A 200 -8.89 6.19 5.08
C GLY A 200 -10.39 6.11 4.77
N HIS A 201 -10.80 5.32 3.78
CA HIS A 201 -12.20 5.02 3.47
C HIS A 201 -12.57 3.55 3.69
N ASP A 202 -11.81 2.84 4.53
CA ASP A 202 -12.04 1.45 4.93
C ASP A 202 -12.11 0.48 3.74
N ARG A 203 -11.27 0.67 2.72
CA ARG A 203 -11.31 -0.17 1.52
C ARG A 203 -9.98 -0.34 0.81
N ILE A 204 -9.87 -1.44 0.09
CA ILE A 204 -8.84 -1.68 -0.91
C ILE A 204 -9.54 -1.90 -2.25
N TRP A 205 -9.07 -1.25 -3.30
CA TRP A 205 -9.56 -1.50 -4.65
C TRP A 205 -8.62 -2.44 -5.37
N ILE A 206 -9.16 -3.47 -6.02
CA ILE A 206 -8.36 -4.37 -6.85
C ILE A 206 -8.90 -4.47 -8.28
N ALA A 207 -7.99 -4.51 -9.23
CA ALA A 207 -8.24 -4.89 -10.61
C ALA A 207 -7.36 -6.09 -10.97
N MET A 208 -7.96 -7.03 -11.71
CA MET A 208 -7.36 -8.29 -12.12
C MET A 208 -7.21 -8.38 -13.63
#